data_AF-G3A8G9-F1
#
_entry.id   AF-G3A8G9-F1
#
_cell.length_a   1.000
_cell.length_b   1.000
_cell.length_c   1.000
_cell.angle_alpha   90.00
_cell.angle_beta   90.00
_cell.angle_gamma   90.00
#
_symmetry.space_group_name_H-M   'P 1'
#
loop_
_entity.id
_entity.type
_entity.pdbx_description
1 polymer ?
#
loop_
_entity_poly.entity_id
_entity_poly.type
_entity_poly.pdbx_seq_one_letter_code
_entity_poly.pdbx_strand_id
1 'polypeptide(L)'
;MAALTGNAYATVISCPSLSDIKQTAGEFGGFAYTATLPNGQQWTGENPMADEADLGKVVFQEAYIVNAKNFVACDYVGKKAAGMRMALKTASPMRPVGPAWKWQRQADGTVLPHCIGPNPAQCAFE
;
A
#
# COMPACT_ATOMS: atom_id res chain seq x y z
N MET A 1 28.66 -18.19 -26.85
CA MET A 1 28.22 -17.59 -25.56
C MET A 1 26.79 -17.15 -25.76
N ALA A 2 25.82 -17.84 -25.15
CA ALA A 2 24.41 -17.45 -25.21
C ALA A 2 24.17 -16.40 -24.12
N ALA A 3 23.85 -15.17 -24.51
CA ALA A 3 23.41 -14.14 -23.60
C ALA A 3 21.98 -14.49 -23.15
N LEU A 4 21.84 -14.93 -21.91
CA LEU A 4 20.54 -14.99 -21.24
C LEU A 4 20.12 -13.56 -20.93
N THR A 5 19.43 -12.91 -21.88
CA THR A 5 18.64 -11.70 -21.60
C THR A 5 17.49 -12.11 -20.69
N GLY A 6 17.74 -12.12 -19.38
CA GLY A 6 16.69 -12.25 -18.38
C GLY A 6 15.83 -11.01 -18.44
N ASN A 7 14.65 -11.12 -19.05
CA ASN A 7 13.60 -10.12 -18.89
C ASN A 7 13.19 -10.17 -17.42
N ALA A 8 13.72 -9.25 -16.62
CA ALA A 8 13.18 -8.95 -15.31
C ALA A 8 11.80 -8.32 -15.54
N TYR A 9 10.78 -9.16 -15.65
CA TYR A 9 9.40 -8.68 -15.60
C TYR A 9 9.22 -8.04 -14.22
N ALA A 10 9.05 -6.72 -14.20
CA ALA A 10 8.68 -6.01 -12.99
C ALA A 10 7.36 -6.63 -12.51
N THR A 11 7.36 -7.15 -11.28
CA THR A 11 6.16 -7.77 -10.72
C THR A 11 5.15 -6.66 -10.50
N VAL A 12 3.99 -6.77 -11.15
CA VAL A 12 2.88 -5.85 -10.91
C VAL A 12 2.35 -6.11 -9.51
N ILE A 13 2.44 -5.11 -8.64
CA ILE A 13 2.01 -5.15 -7.25
C ILE A 13 0.78 -4.24 -7.12
N SER A 14 -0.14 -4.58 -6.23
CA SER A 14 -1.24 -3.69 -5.82
C SER A 14 -1.25 -3.52 -4.30
N CYS A 15 -2.07 -2.60 -3.82
CA CYS A 15 -2.42 -2.54 -2.40
C CYS A 15 -2.95 -3.91 -1.92
N PRO A 16 -2.65 -4.33 -0.68
CA PRO A 16 -3.11 -5.62 -0.17
C PRO A 16 -4.64 -5.65 -0.05
N SER A 17 -5.25 -6.82 -0.24
CA SER A 17 -6.64 -7.01 0.14
C SER A 17 -6.74 -7.13 1.67
N LEU A 18 -7.89 -6.82 2.27
CA LEU A 18 -8.06 -6.96 3.73
C LEU A 18 -7.82 -8.40 4.20
N SER A 19 -8.17 -9.40 3.39
CA SER A 19 -7.93 -10.81 3.68
C SER A 19 -6.46 -11.21 3.72
N ASP A 20 -5.57 -10.44 3.07
CA ASP A 20 -4.12 -10.70 3.07
C ASP A 20 -3.41 -10.01 4.24
N ILE A 21 -4.10 -9.08 4.91
CA ILE A 21 -3.54 -8.30 6.00
C ILE A 21 -3.66 -9.10 7.30
N LYS A 22 -2.51 -9.36 7.91
CA LYS A 22 -2.40 -9.94 9.24
C LYS A 22 -2.28 -8.84 10.27
N GLN A 23 -3.02 -8.99 11.35
CA GLN A 23 -3.04 -8.08 12.49
C GLN A 23 -2.35 -8.75 13.69
N THR A 24 -1.50 -8.00 14.38
CA THR A 24 -0.80 -8.43 15.61
C THR A 24 -0.80 -7.29 16.63
N ALA A 25 -0.77 -7.60 17.93
CA ALA A 25 -0.70 -6.57 18.97
C ALA A 25 0.49 -5.63 18.73
N GLY A 26 0.25 -4.32 18.82
CA GLY A 26 1.28 -3.29 18.68
C GLY A 26 2.18 -3.20 19.91
N GLU A 27 3.41 -2.75 19.74
CA GLU A 27 4.38 -2.59 20.83
C GLU A 27 3.92 -1.58 21.90
N PHE A 28 3.20 -0.53 21.47
CA PHE A 28 2.75 0.57 22.32
C PHE A 28 1.23 0.59 22.52
N GLY A 29 0.57 -0.56 22.33
CA GLY A 29 -0.89 -0.67 22.27
C GLY A 29 -1.42 -0.65 20.84
N GLY A 30 -2.74 -0.82 20.70
CA GLY A 30 -3.38 -0.98 19.40
C GLY A 30 -2.82 -2.17 18.62
N PHE A 31 -2.67 -2.00 17.31
CA PHE A 31 -2.27 -3.08 16.42
C PHE A 31 -1.29 -2.67 15.33
N ALA A 32 -0.39 -3.60 15.02
CA ALA A 32 0.44 -3.59 13.83
C ALA A 32 -0.17 -4.49 12.75
N TYR A 33 0.09 -4.15 11.49
CA TYR A 33 -0.47 -4.79 10.31
C TYR A 33 0.63 -5.17 9.35
N THR A 34 0.54 -6.38 8.79
CA THR A 34 1.49 -6.85 7.77
C THR A 34 0.79 -7.57 6.63
N ALA A 35 1.31 -7.45 5.42
CA ALA A 35 0.93 -8.31 4.29
C ALA A 35 2.17 -8.62 3.44
N THR A 36 2.47 -9.90 3.25
CA THR A 36 3.69 -10.35 2.57
C THR A 36 3.44 -10.57 1.09
N LEU A 37 4.28 -9.98 0.25
CA LEU A 37 4.28 -10.19 -1.19
C LEU A 37 5.05 -11.47 -1.56
N PRO A 38 4.77 -12.11 -2.70
CA PRO A 38 5.47 -13.33 -3.14
C PRO A 38 6.99 -13.17 -3.27
N ASN A 39 7.48 -11.95 -3.51
CA ASN A 39 8.89 -11.63 -3.62
C ASN A 39 9.58 -11.39 -2.26
N GLY A 40 8.90 -11.63 -1.14
CA GLY A 40 9.42 -11.45 0.21
C GLY A 40 9.38 -10.01 0.74
N GLN A 41 9.03 -9.02 -0.10
CA GLN A 41 8.73 -7.68 0.42
C GLN A 41 7.45 -7.71 1.25
N GLN A 42 7.32 -6.75 2.17
CA GLN A 42 6.22 -6.72 3.11
C GLN A 42 5.62 -5.33 3.18
N TRP A 43 4.30 -5.28 3.09
CA TRP A 43 3.50 -4.14 3.52
C TRP A 43 3.48 -4.10 5.04
N THR A 44 3.68 -2.92 5.62
CA THR A 44 3.60 -2.70 7.06
C THR A 44 2.71 -1.51 7.37
N GLY A 45 1.93 -1.60 8.44
CA GLY A 45 1.13 -0.51 8.97
C GLY A 45 1.02 -0.62 10.48
N GLU A 46 0.60 0.46 11.13
CA GLU A 46 0.35 0.47 12.57
C GLU A 46 -0.76 1.47 12.87
N ASN A 47 -1.61 1.12 13.84
CA ASN A 47 -2.54 2.04 14.45
C ASN A 47 -2.57 1.79 15.97
N PRO A 48 -1.96 2.67 16.78
CA PRO A 48 -1.89 2.51 18.24
C PRO A 48 -3.25 2.68 18.93
N MET A 49 -4.27 3.14 18.21
CA MET A 49 -5.64 3.34 18.70
C MET A 49 -6.63 2.28 18.16
N ALA A 50 -6.16 1.31 17.38
CA ALA A 50 -7.04 0.29 16.81
C ALA A 50 -7.49 -0.74 17.84
N ASP A 51 -8.73 -1.21 17.68
CA ASP A 51 -9.27 -2.37 18.38
C ASP A 51 -9.18 -3.63 17.51
N GLU A 52 -9.30 -4.81 18.12
CA GLU A 52 -9.16 -6.10 17.43
C GLU A 52 -10.14 -6.24 16.25
N ALA A 53 -11.34 -5.70 16.42
CA ALA A 53 -12.42 -5.79 15.43
C ALA A 53 -12.33 -4.76 14.29
N ASP A 54 -11.33 -3.88 14.27
CA ASP A 54 -11.29 -2.75 13.34
C ASP A 54 -10.86 -3.14 11.92
N LEU A 55 -9.95 -4.10 11.75
CA LEU A 55 -9.52 -4.56 10.42
C LEU A 55 -10.69 -5.10 9.58
N GLY A 56 -11.68 -5.74 10.23
CA GLY A 56 -12.90 -6.23 9.56
C GLY A 56 -13.92 -5.13 9.19
N LYS A 57 -13.66 -3.87 9.57
CA LYS A 57 -14.59 -2.73 9.40
C LYS A 57 -14.02 -1.61 8.55
N VAL A 58 -12.74 -1.67 8.18
CA VAL A 58 -12.13 -0.71 7.28
C VAL A 58 -12.45 -1.06 5.83
N VAL A 59 -12.36 -0.07 4.95
CA VAL A 59 -12.46 -0.25 3.49
C VAL A 59 -11.31 0.48 2.82
N PHE A 60 -10.79 -0.08 1.73
CA PHE A 60 -9.79 0.62 0.92
C PHE A 60 -10.38 1.92 0.36
N GLN A 61 -9.62 3.01 0.44
CA GLN A 61 -10.04 4.34 0.03
C GLN A 61 -9.16 4.88 -1.10
N GLU A 62 -7.85 4.85 -0.88
CA GLU A 62 -6.89 5.50 -1.77
C GLU A 62 -5.47 4.94 -1.63
N ALA A 63 -4.64 5.23 -2.63
CA ALA A 63 -3.23 4.88 -2.65
C ALA A 63 -2.37 5.95 -3.31
N TYR A 64 -1.13 6.09 -2.83
CA TYR A 64 -0.15 7.05 -3.30
C TYR A 64 1.18 6.38 -3.61
N ILE A 65 1.80 6.73 -4.73
CA ILE A 65 3.21 6.40 -5.01
C ILE A 65 4.07 7.60 -4.61
N VAL A 66 4.95 7.40 -3.62
CA VAL A 66 5.80 8.46 -3.06
C VAL A 66 7.26 8.17 -3.36
N ASN A 67 7.62 8.25 -4.64
CA ASN A 67 8.97 7.94 -5.12
C ASN A 67 10.07 8.79 -4.47
N ALA A 68 9.78 10.05 -4.09
CA ALA A 68 10.73 10.89 -3.36
C ALA A 68 11.18 10.30 -2.01
N LYS A 69 10.40 9.35 -1.46
CA LYS A 69 10.68 8.64 -0.21
C LYS A 69 10.74 7.12 -0.41
N ASN A 70 10.74 6.64 -1.65
CA ASN A 70 10.77 5.22 -2.02
C ASN A 70 9.74 4.36 -1.28
N PHE A 71 8.47 4.77 -1.30
CA PHE A 71 7.39 3.92 -0.81
C PHE A 71 6.08 4.11 -1.57
N VAL A 72 5.20 3.11 -1.45
CA VAL A 72 3.78 3.20 -1.81
C VAL A 72 2.96 3.14 -0.54
N ALA A 73 1.93 3.97 -0.41
CA ALA A 73 0.98 3.95 0.70
C ALA A 73 -0.42 3.59 0.21
N CYS A 74 -1.14 2.81 1.00
CA CYS A 74 -2.51 2.41 0.77
C CYS A 74 -3.32 2.68 2.03
N ASP A 75 -4.37 3.48 1.91
CA ASP A 75 -5.20 3.91 3.02
C ASP A 75 -6.51 3.14 3.07
N TYR A 76 -6.80 2.64 4.26
CA TYR A 76 -8.02 1.94 4.58
C TYR A 76 -8.75 2.74 5.65
N VAL A 77 -9.96 3.19 5.36
CA VAL A 77 -10.76 4.04 6.24
C VAL A 77 -11.80 3.21 6.96
N GLY A 78 -11.88 3.37 8.27
CA GLY A 78 -12.93 2.80 9.11
C GLY A 78 -13.74 3.91 9.78
N LYS A 79 -14.77 3.52 10.53
CA LYS A 79 -15.48 4.48 11.39
C LYS A 79 -14.58 4.88 12.57
N LYS A 80 -14.65 6.14 13.00
CA LYS A 80 -13.86 6.68 14.13
C LYS A 80 -12.34 6.56 13.88
N ALA A 81 -11.58 6.07 14.86
CA ALA A 81 -10.12 5.95 14.80
C ALA A 81 -9.61 4.65 14.14
N ALA A 82 -10.49 3.85 13.55
CA ALA A 82 -10.17 2.53 13.00
C ALA A 82 -9.35 2.55 11.69
N GLY A 83 -9.07 3.72 11.11
CA GLY A 83 -8.33 3.81 9.84
C GLY A 83 -6.89 3.31 9.97
N MET A 84 -6.33 2.80 8.88
CA MET A 84 -4.93 2.36 8.84
C MET A 84 -4.29 2.65 7.48
N ARG A 85 -2.97 2.85 7.49
CA ARG A 85 -2.15 3.01 6.29
C ARG A 85 -1.18 1.84 6.18
N MET A 86 -1.28 1.08 5.10
CA MET A 86 -0.27 0.09 4.73
C MET A 86 0.78 0.77 3.86
N ALA A 87 2.05 0.63 4.20
CA ALA A 87 3.17 1.15 3.44
C ALA A 87 4.08 0.03 2.94
N LEU A 88 4.50 0.12 1.68
CA LEU A 88 5.51 -0.76 1.09
C LEU A 88 6.75 0.06 0.78
N LYS A 89 7.88 -0.25 1.42
CA LYS A 89 9.17 0.32 1.04
C LYS A 89 9.65 -0.29 -0.27
N THR A 90 10.14 0.54 -1.18
CA THR A 90 10.56 0.14 -2.52
C THR A 90 12.07 0.36 -2.66
N ALA A 91 12.75 -0.51 -3.42
CA ALA A 91 14.19 -0.36 -3.68
C ALA A 91 14.46 0.63 -4.83
N SER A 92 13.46 0.85 -5.68
CA SER A 92 13.50 1.74 -6.84
C SER A 92 12.21 2.56 -6.93
N PRO A 93 12.18 3.62 -7.76
CA PRO A 93 10.95 4.32 -8.09
C PRO A 93 9.93 3.37 -8.73
N MET A 94 8.68 3.45 -8.30
CA MET A 94 7.56 2.70 -8.86
C MET A 94 6.82 3.53 -9.90
N ARG A 95 6.24 2.85 -10.88
CA ARG A 95 5.44 3.41 -11.95
C ARG A 95 3.97 3.00 -11.76
N PRO A 96 3.02 3.93 -11.85
CA PRO A 96 1.60 3.58 -11.85
C PRO A 96 1.25 2.72 -13.07
N VAL A 97 0.43 1.69 -12.84
CA VAL A 97 -0.09 0.79 -13.87
C VAL A 97 -1.62 0.93 -13.93
N GLY A 98 -2.14 1.14 -15.14
CA GLY A 98 -3.58 1.25 -15.38
C GLY A 98 -4.16 2.66 -15.23
N PRO A 99 -5.43 2.87 -15.64
CA PRO A 99 -6.03 4.20 -15.79
C PRO A 99 -6.55 4.82 -14.49
N ALA A 100 -6.58 4.06 -13.40
CA ALA A 100 -7.08 4.49 -12.08
C ALA A 100 -6.19 5.55 -11.44
N TRP A 101 -4.90 5.60 -11.80
CA TRP A 101 -3.97 6.62 -11.31
C TRP A 101 -4.19 7.97 -11.98
N LYS A 102 -4.17 9.03 -11.16
CA LYS A 102 -4.16 10.43 -11.58
C LYS A 102 -3.01 11.16 -10.91
N TRP A 103 -2.40 12.12 -11.60
CA TRP A 103 -1.42 13.00 -11.00
C TRP A 103 -2.15 14.09 -10.21
N GLN A 104 -2.04 14.07 -8.88
CA GLN A 104 -2.73 14.99 -8.00
C GLN A 104 -1.75 15.83 -7.19
N ARG A 105 -2.02 17.15 -7.15
CA ARG A 105 -1.33 18.08 -6.28
C ARG A 105 -1.82 17.90 -4.83
N GLN A 106 -0.88 17.66 -3.93
CA GLN A 106 -1.10 17.53 -2.49
C GLN A 106 -1.11 18.89 -1.80
N ALA A 107 -1.55 18.94 -0.54
CA ALA A 107 -1.62 20.19 0.24
C ALA A 107 -0.25 20.87 0.43
N ASP A 108 0.83 20.08 0.46
CA ASP A 108 2.22 20.57 0.54
C ASP A 108 2.78 21.03 -0.82
N GLY A 109 1.97 21.01 -1.87
CA GLY A 109 2.35 21.42 -3.22
C GLY A 109 2.99 20.33 -4.07
N THR A 110 3.34 19.17 -3.50
CA THR A 110 3.88 18.02 -4.25
C THR A 110 2.85 17.47 -5.23
N VAL A 111 3.29 16.87 -6.33
CA VAL A 111 2.40 16.19 -7.30
C VAL A 111 2.75 14.71 -7.30
N LEU A 112 1.81 13.88 -6.89
CA LEU A 112 2.00 12.43 -6.72
C LEU A 112 0.97 11.65 -7.56
N PRO A 113 1.32 10.46 -8.05
CA PRO A 113 0.32 9.49 -8.50
C PRO A 113 -0.60 9.15 -7.34
N HIS A 114 -1.89 9.37 -7.54
CA HIS A 114 -2.96 9.11 -6.61
C HIS A 114 -4.01 8.22 -7.27
N CYS A 115 -4.40 7.15 -6.59
CA CYS A 115 -5.44 6.23 -7.03
C CYS A 115 -6.55 6.19 -5.96
N ILE A 116 -7.80 6.36 -6.37
CA ILE A 116 -8.97 6.38 -5.46
C ILE A 116 -9.94 5.28 -5.92
N GLY A 117 -10.52 4.57 -4.95
CA GLY A 117 -11.69 3.73 -5.19
C GLY A 117 -11.80 2.57 -4.21
N PRO A 118 -12.83 1.73 -4.31
CA PRO A 118 -13.15 0.72 -3.29
C PRO A 118 -12.33 -0.57 -3.42
N ASN A 119 -11.67 -0.79 -4.56
CA ASN A 119 -10.94 -2.02 -4.84
C ASN A 119 -9.41 -1.75 -4.86
N PRO A 120 -8.62 -2.32 -3.94
CA PRO A 120 -7.17 -2.11 -3.90
C PRO A 120 -6.45 -2.64 -5.15
N ALA A 121 -7.00 -3.65 -5.84
CA ALA A 121 -6.41 -4.24 -7.03
C ALA A 121 -6.38 -3.29 -8.25
N GLN A 122 -7.18 -2.22 -8.25
CA GLN A 122 -7.16 -1.24 -9.33
C GLN A 122 -5.94 -0.30 -9.24
N CYS A 123 -5.32 -0.21 -8.07
CA CYS A 123 -4.16 0.63 -7.79
C CYS A 123 -2.88 -0.17 -7.97
N ALA A 124 -2.67 -0.69 -9.17
CA ALA A 124 -1.51 -1.50 -9.52
C ALA A 124 -0.28 -0.64 -9.88
N PHE A 125 0.92 -1.13 -9.60
CA PHE A 125 2.19 -0.44 -9.87
C PHE A 125 3.33 -1.45 -10.09
N GLU A 126 4.44 -1.00 -10.67
CA GLU A 126 5.64 -1.81 -10.96
C GLU A 126 6.95 -1.02 -10.87
#